data_AF-A0A2S2PH64-F1
#
_entry.id   AF-A0A2S2PH64-F1
#
_cell.length_a   1.000
_cell.length_b   1.000
_cell.length_c   1.000
_cell.angle_alpha   90.00
_cell.angle_beta   90.00
_cell.angle_gamma   90.00
#
_symmetry.space_group_name_H-M   'P 1'
#
loop_
_entity.id
_entity.type
_entity.pdbx_description
1 polymer ?
#
loop_
_entity_poly.entity_id
_entity_poly.type
_entity_poly.pdbx_seq_one_letter_code
_entity_poly.pdbx_strand_id
1 'polypeptide(L)'
;AMEADGVVEGFSRSIEMHGLKYNKLIGDGDSSVLKKLNEVLPYGPDFFIEKIECRNHLLRNFSQKLTALANKTEFPINLRKFILSQIVRFRSDVTKAVHNSEKNKIYPSLNKLQNSDQILLIAFITD
;
A
#
# COMPACT_ATOMS: atom_id res chain seq x y z
N ALA A 1 1.04 15.97 -11.40
CA ALA A 1 2.23 15.99 -12.27
C ALA A 1 3.50 16.08 -11.43
N MET A 2 3.67 17.15 -10.64
CA MET A 2 4.86 17.41 -9.81
C MET A 2 5.26 16.28 -8.85
N GLU A 3 4.30 15.66 -8.15
CA GLU A 3 4.58 14.58 -7.20
C GLU A 3 5.17 13.33 -7.89
N ALA A 4 4.51 12.86 -8.95
CA ALA A 4 4.98 11.71 -9.72
C ALA A 4 6.37 11.94 -10.34
N ASP A 5 6.67 13.17 -10.78
CA ASP A 5 7.99 13.52 -11.29
C ASP A 5 9.06 13.49 -10.19
N GLY A 6 8.75 14.01 -8.99
CA GLY A 6 9.65 13.96 -7.84
C GLY A 6 9.96 12.52 -7.38
N VAL A 7 8.96 11.63 -7.41
CA VAL A 7 9.17 10.21 -7.11
C VAL A 7 10.10 9.57 -8.14
N VAL A 8 9.82 9.78 -9.43
CA VAL A 8 10.64 9.23 -10.52
C VAL A 8 12.08 9.71 -10.43
N GLU A 9 12.29 10.99 -10.12
CA GLU A 9 13.63 11.52 -9.86
C GLU A 9 14.29 10.82 -8.67
N GLY A 10 13.59 10.68 -7.54
CA GLY A 10 14.09 10.01 -6.34
C GLY A 10 14.52 8.57 -6.60
N PHE A 11 13.75 7.82 -7.40
CA PHE A 11 14.12 6.46 -7.84
C PHE A 11 15.33 6.47 -8.77
N SER A 12 15.38 7.40 -9.72
CA SER A 12 16.48 7.47 -10.70
C SER A 12 17.82 7.82 -10.05
N ARG A 13 17.79 8.64 -8.99
CA ARG A 13 19.00 9.08 -8.27
C ARG A 13 19.32 8.24 -7.05
N SER A 14 18.50 7.24 -6.69
CA SER A 14 18.68 6.48 -5.45
C SER A 14 20.01 5.74 -5.38
N ILE A 15 20.55 5.28 -6.51
CA ILE A 15 21.85 4.61 -6.55
C ILE A 15 22.97 5.64 -6.31
N GLU A 16 22.91 6.80 -6.95
CA GLU A 16 23.90 7.86 -6.79
C GLU A 16 23.90 8.43 -5.36
N MET A 17 22.71 8.71 -4.82
CA MET A 17 22.56 9.38 -3.53
C MET A 17 22.70 8.43 -2.33
N HIS A 18 22.26 7.18 -2.48
CA HIS A 18 22.11 6.25 -1.37
C HIS A 18 22.75 4.88 -1.61
N GLY A 19 23.18 4.56 -2.83
CA GLY A 19 23.73 3.24 -3.17
C GLY A 19 22.69 2.12 -3.19
N LEU A 20 21.39 2.45 -3.32
CA LEU A 20 20.28 1.50 -3.17
C LEU A 20 19.37 1.49 -4.39
N LYS A 21 18.78 0.32 -4.67
CA LYS A 21 17.66 0.13 -5.60
C LYS A 21 16.37 -0.12 -4.82
N TYR A 22 15.29 0.52 -5.23
CA TYR A 22 13.97 0.31 -4.63
C TYR A 22 13.13 -0.62 -5.51
N ASN A 23 12.75 -1.80 -5.02
CA ASN A 23 11.85 -2.70 -5.75
C ASN A 23 10.38 -2.51 -5.42
N LYS A 24 10.08 -1.74 -4.37
CA LYS A 24 8.72 -1.60 -3.85
C LYS A 24 8.39 -0.14 -3.64
N LEU A 25 7.23 0.24 -4.15
CA LEU A 25 6.63 1.56 -3.99
C LEU A 25 5.40 1.43 -3.11
N ILE A 26 5.39 2.04 -1.93
CA ILE A 26 4.17 2.18 -1.13
C ILE A 26 3.51 3.51 -1.46
N GLY A 27 2.29 3.45 -1.96
CA GLY A 27 1.53 4.63 -2.35
C GLY A 27 0.02 4.48 -2.16
N ASP A 28 -0.68 5.57 -2.42
CA ASP A 28 -2.12 5.63 -2.65
C ASP A 28 -2.52 4.84 -3.91
N GLY A 29 -3.82 4.62 -4.14
CA GLY A 29 -4.39 3.91 -5.30
C GLY A 29 -4.02 4.44 -6.69
N ASP A 30 -3.34 5.59 -6.81
CA ASP A 30 -2.94 6.21 -8.06
C ASP A 30 -1.88 5.37 -8.78
N SER A 31 -2.14 5.13 -10.06
CA SER A 31 -1.31 4.32 -10.95
C SER A 31 -0.38 5.18 -11.81
N SER A 32 -0.49 6.52 -11.73
CA SER A 32 0.29 7.45 -12.54
C SER A 32 1.80 7.35 -12.28
N VAL A 33 2.19 7.20 -11.01
CA VAL A 33 3.60 7.08 -10.59
C VAL A 33 4.23 5.78 -11.08
N LEU A 34 3.55 4.64 -10.88
CA LEU A 34 4.03 3.34 -11.32
C LEU A 34 4.19 3.29 -12.85
N LYS A 35 3.25 3.89 -13.58
CA LYS A 35 3.32 3.98 -15.04
C LYS A 35 4.59 4.69 -15.49
N LYS A 36 4.89 5.87 -14.93
CA LYS A 36 6.12 6.60 -15.25
C LYS A 36 7.38 5.85 -14.88
N LEU A 37 7.41 5.17 -13.74
CA LEU A 37 8.55 4.34 -13.32
C LEU A 37 8.81 3.19 -14.31
N ASN A 38 7.76 2.59 -14.86
CA ASN A 38 7.87 1.55 -15.89
C ASN A 38 8.29 2.09 -17.27
N GLU A 39 8.06 3.37 -17.54
CA GLU A 39 8.54 4.05 -18.76
C GLU A 39 10.02 4.45 -18.62
N VAL A 40 10.43 4.94 -17.45
CA VAL A 40 11.80 5.42 -17.19
C VAL A 40 12.78 4.28 -16.92
N LEU A 41 12.32 3.18 -16.33
CA LEU A 41 13.16 2.01 -15.99
C LEU A 41 14.44 2.40 -15.25
N PRO A 42 14.34 3.05 -14.07
CA PRO A 42 15.47 3.69 -13.38
C PRO A 42 16.64 2.74 -13.06
N TYR A 43 16.39 1.43 -13.05
CA TYR A 43 17.36 0.40 -12.71
C TYR A 43 17.63 -0.60 -13.84
N GLY A 44 17.15 -0.32 -15.05
CA GLY A 44 17.26 -1.18 -16.23
C GLY A 44 16.01 -2.03 -16.52
N PRO A 45 15.96 -2.70 -17.68
CA PRO A 45 14.79 -3.44 -18.16
C PRO A 45 14.49 -4.72 -17.37
N ASP A 46 15.48 -5.27 -16.67
CA ASP A 46 15.33 -6.50 -15.88
C ASP A 46 14.91 -6.25 -14.43
N PHE A 47 14.64 -4.99 -14.06
CA PHE A 47 14.30 -4.60 -12.69
C PHE A 47 12.99 -3.81 -12.64
N PHE A 48 11.91 -4.53 -12.29
CA PHE A 48 10.58 -3.96 -12.16
C PHE A 48 10.28 -3.52 -10.74
N ILE A 49 9.58 -2.40 -10.62
CA ILE A 49 9.13 -1.85 -9.34
C ILE A 49 7.70 -2.34 -9.10
N GLU A 50 7.47 -2.95 -7.95
CA GLU A 50 6.16 -3.41 -7.52
C GLU A 50 5.46 -2.32 -6.69
N LYS A 51 4.22 -1.98 -7.05
CA LYS A 51 3.40 -1.11 -6.22
C LYS A 51 2.69 -1.91 -5.13
N ILE A 52 2.73 -1.38 -3.92
CA ILE A 52 2.00 -1.86 -2.75
C ILE A 52 1.08 -0.75 -2.26
N GLU A 53 -0.19 -1.07 -2.11
CA GLU A 53 -1.17 -0.13 -1.57
C GLU A 53 -0.92 0.15 -0.09
N CYS A 54 -0.95 1.41 0.29
CA CYS A 54 -0.77 1.82 1.67
C CYS A 54 -1.93 1.35 2.55
N ARG A 55 -1.62 0.67 3.66
CA ARG A 55 -2.60 0.19 4.66
C ARG A 55 -3.56 1.29 5.09
N ASN A 56 -3.05 2.49 5.35
CA ASN A 56 -3.87 3.61 5.83
C ASN A 56 -4.89 4.05 4.77
N HIS A 57 -4.46 4.13 3.51
CA HIS A 57 -5.32 4.43 2.37
C HIS A 57 -6.39 3.36 2.17
N LEU A 58 -6.01 2.07 2.22
CA LEU A 58 -6.97 0.96 2.15
C LEU A 58 -8.04 1.04 3.24
N LEU A 59 -7.63 1.27 4.49
CA LEU A 59 -8.56 1.36 5.61
C LEU A 59 -9.43 2.63 5.54
N ARG A 60 -8.93 3.74 4.98
CA ARG A 60 -9.72 4.96 4.75
C ARG A 60 -10.77 4.72 3.66
N ASN A 61 -10.37 4.12 2.54
CA ASN A 61 -11.26 3.72 1.45
C ASN A 61 -12.35 2.75 1.93
N PHE A 62 -11.99 1.80 2.77
CA PHE A 62 -12.94 0.89 3.41
C PHE A 62 -14.02 1.64 4.19
N SER A 63 -13.61 2.56 5.08
CA SER A 63 -14.56 3.39 5.86
C SER A 63 -15.43 4.27 4.95
N GLN A 64 -14.86 4.90 3.93
CA GLN A 64 -15.62 5.74 2.98
C GLN A 64 -16.69 4.94 2.23
N LYS A 65 -16.36 3.73 1.76
CA LYS A 65 -17.32 2.84 1.07
C LYS A 65 -18.45 2.38 2.01
N LEU A 66 -18.14 2.08 3.27
CA LEU A 66 -19.17 1.76 4.27
C LEU A 66 -20.10 2.95 4.54
N THR A 67 -19.56 4.16 4.66
CA THR A 67 -20.36 5.38 4.80
C THR A 67 -21.26 5.60 3.58
N ALA A 68 -20.71 5.45 2.37
CA ALA A 68 -21.47 5.58 1.13
C ALA A 68 -22.61 4.56 1.06
N LEU A 69 -22.35 3.30 1.44
CA LEU A 69 -23.38 2.25 1.52
C LEU A 69 -24.48 2.62 2.53
N ALA A 70 -24.10 3.10 3.71
CA ALA A 70 -25.06 3.49 4.74
C ALA A 70 -25.85 4.76 4.40
N ASN A 71 -25.44 5.54 3.40
CA ASN A 71 -26.18 6.69 2.91
C ASN A 71 -27.25 6.33 1.87
N LYS A 72 -27.19 5.14 1.28
CA LYS A 72 -28.18 4.67 0.31
C LYS A 72 -29.52 4.43 1.01
N THR A 73 -30.54 5.20 0.63
CA THR A 73 -31.88 5.18 1.25
C THR A 73 -32.73 3.98 0.87
N GLU A 74 -32.27 3.19 -0.10
CA GLU A 74 -32.87 1.90 -0.48
C GLU A 74 -32.81 0.86 0.66
N PHE A 75 -31.90 1.02 1.63
CA PHE A 75 -31.75 0.10 2.76
C PHE A 75 -32.47 0.57 4.03
N PRO A 76 -32.89 -0.35 4.92
CA PRO A 76 -33.55 -0.02 6.18
C PRO A 76 -32.74 0.93 7.07
N ILE A 77 -33.42 1.92 7.65
CA ILE A 77 -32.80 3.00 8.45
C ILE A 77 -32.01 2.47 9.66
N ASN A 78 -32.50 1.42 10.30
CA ASN A 78 -31.85 0.75 11.42
C ASN A 78 -30.49 0.15 11.02
N LEU A 79 -30.42 -0.51 9.86
CA LEU A 79 -29.17 -1.08 9.34
C LEU A 79 -28.15 0.02 8.99
N ARG A 80 -28.62 1.09 8.35
CA ARG A 80 -27.79 2.24 7.99
C ARG A 80 -27.17 2.90 9.22
N LYS A 81 -27.99 3.18 10.25
CA LYS A 81 -27.53 3.74 11.53
C LYS A 81 -26.54 2.81 12.23
N PHE A 82 -26.81 1.50 12.23
CA PHE A 82 -25.89 0.51 12.79
C PHE A 82 -24.53 0.57 12.10
N ILE A 83 -24.47 0.50 10.76
CA ILE A 83 -23.21 0.56 10.01
C ILE A 83 -22.44 1.83 10.36
N LEU A 84 -23.07 3.01 10.31
CA LEU A 84 -22.42 4.29 10.63
C LEU A 84 -21.83 4.30 12.04
N SER A 85 -22.56 3.78 13.04
CA SER A 85 -22.06 3.69 14.41
C SER A 85 -20.87 2.75 14.60
N GLN A 86 -20.68 1.78 13.69
CA GLN A 86 -19.70 0.70 13.85
C GLN A 86 -18.48 0.81 12.90
N ILE A 87 -18.40 1.84 12.04
CA ILE A 87 -17.32 1.96 11.03
C ILE A 87 -15.91 1.87 11.65
N VAL A 88 -15.69 2.56 12.78
CA VAL A 88 -14.39 2.55 13.46
C VAL A 88 -14.09 1.16 14.04
N ARG A 89 -15.10 0.48 14.58
CA ARG A 89 -14.97 -0.88 15.09
C ARG A 89 -14.59 -1.85 13.96
N PHE A 90 -15.30 -1.80 12.84
CA PHE A 90 -14.99 -2.64 11.67
C PHE A 90 -13.56 -2.42 11.16
N ARG A 91 -13.08 -1.18 11.13
CA ARG A 91 -11.69 -0.87 10.77
C ARG A 91 -10.69 -1.52 11.74
N SER A 92 -10.98 -1.48 13.05
CA SER A 92 -10.14 -2.14 14.07
C SER A 92 -10.16 -3.66 13.94
N ASP A 93 -11.34 -4.24 13.70
CA ASP A 93 -11.53 -5.68 13.55
C ASP A 93 -10.75 -6.23 12.35
N VAL A 94 -10.80 -5.54 11.20
CA VAL A 94 -9.99 -5.89 10.01
C VAL A 94 -8.49 -5.87 10.35
N THR A 95 -8.02 -4.82 11.03
CA THR A 95 -6.60 -4.69 11.40
C THR A 95 -6.15 -5.82 12.33
N LYS A 96 -6.98 -6.15 13.34
CA LYS A 96 -6.72 -7.26 14.26
C LYS A 96 -6.73 -8.61 13.56
N ALA A 97 -7.65 -8.82 12.64
CA ALA A 97 -7.73 -10.06 11.86
C ALA A 97 -6.48 -10.28 11.00
N VAL A 98 -5.99 -9.24 10.33
CA VAL A 98 -4.73 -9.29 9.57
C VAL A 98 -3.56 -9.63 10.49
N HIS A 99 -3.41 -8.92 11.61
CA HIS A 99 -2.35 -9.18 12.60
C HIS A 99 -2.37 -10.61 13.13
N ASN A 100 -3.55 -11.14 13.44
CA ASN A 100 -3.71 -12.52 13.86
C ASN A 100 -3.32 -13.50 12.74
N SER A 101 -3.69 -13.21 11.50
CA SER A 101 -3.33 -14.04 10.35
C SER A 101 -1.82 -14.08 10.09
N GLU A 102 -1.11 -12.95 10.30
CA GLU A 102 0.35 -12.87 10.16
C GLU A 102 1.04 -13.68 11.26
N LYS A 103 0.61 -13.55 12.52
CA LYS A 103 1.12 -14.38 13.62
C LYS A 103 0.99 -15.87 13.34
N ASN A 104 -0.13 -16.30 12.77
CA ASN A 104 -0.36 -17.71 12.42
C ASN A 104 0.47 -18.18 11.20
N LYS A 105 0.94 -17.26 10.35
CA LYS A 105 1.80 -17.54 9.19
C LYS A 105 3.31 -17.53 9.50
N ILE A 106 3.75 -16.90 10.59
CA ILE A 106 5.18 -16.72 10.90
C ILE A 106 5.84 -18.02 11.42
N TYR A 107 5.09 -18.95 11.98
CA TYR A 107 5.66 -20.17 12.56
C TYR A 107 6.28 -21.19 11.55
N PRO A 108 5.87 -21.25 10.26
CA PRO A 108 6.55 -22.11 9.27
C PRO A 108 7.64 -21.45 8.39
N SER A 109 7.77 -20.12 8.32
CA SER A 109 8.55 -19.45 7.25
C SER A 109 9.90 -18.84 7.65
N LEU A 110 10.31 -18.94 8.91
CA LEU A 110 11.61 -18.42 9.40
C LEU A 110 12.85 -19.10 8.76
N ASN A 111 12.68 -20.18 7.98
CA ASN A 111 13.79 -20.92 7.35
C ASN A 111 14.16 -20.48 5.92
N LYS A 112 13.59 -19.40 5.36
CA LYS A 112 13.80 -19.05 3.92
C LYS A 112 14.46 -17.70 3.62
N LEU A 113 14.91 -16.92 4.60
CA LEU A 113 15.46 -15.57 4.36
C LEU A 113 16.94 -15.43 4.74
N GLN A 114 17.75 -16.39 4.31
CA GLN A 114 19.19 -16.19 4.15
C GLN A 114 19.56 -16.63 2.74
N ASN A 115 19.58 -15.68 1.81
CA ASN A 115 20.41 -15.66 0.59
C ASN A 115 19.81 -14.69 -0.44
N SER A 116 20.40 -13.51 -0.56
CA SER A 116 20.95 -12.95 -1.81
C SER A 116 21.16 -11.44 -1.68
N ASP A 117 22.39 -11.02 -1.87
CA ASP A 117 22.94 -9.68 -1.67
C ASP A 117 22.34 -8.58 -2.56
N GLN A 118 21.21 -8.01 -2.15
CA GLN A 118 20.81 -6.65 -2.52
C GLN A 118 19.92 -6.08 -1.41
N ILE A 119 20.34 -5.01 -0.76
CA ILE A 119 19.51 -4.30 0.22
C ILE A 119 18.40 -3.59 -0.57
N LEU A 120 17.28 -4.30 -0.73
CA LEU A 120 16.06 -3.83 -1.37
C LEU A 120 15.25 -3.04 -0.34
N LEU A 121 15.18 -1.72 -0.51
CA LEU A 121 14.46 -0.84 0.39
C LEU A 121 13.09 -0.47 -0.20
N ILE A 122 12.10 -0.34 0.68
CA ILE A 122 10.75 0.09 0.35
C ILE A 122 10.72 1.62 0.32
N ALA A 123 10.36 2.22 -0.81
CA ALA A 123 10.11 3.65 -0.89
C ALA A 123 8.70 3.95 -0.32
N PHE A 124 8.64 4.79 0.71
CA PHE A 124 7.39 5.30 1.26
C PHE A 124 7.09 6.66 0.65
N ILE A 125 5.99 6.78 -0.07
CA ILE A 125 5.42 8.08 -0.41
C ILE A 125 4.28 8.32 0.56
N THR A 126 4.44 9.34 1.39
CA THR A 126 3.38 9.82 2.27
C THR A 126 2.91 11.17 1.73
N ASP A 127 1.64 11.24 1.36
CA ASP A 127 0.89 12.49 1.44
C ASP A 127 0.61 12.85 2.91
#